data_AF-A0A0C3R451-F1
#
_entry.id   AF-A0A0C3R451-F1
#
_cell.length_a   1.000
_cell.length_b   1.000
_cell.length_c   1.000
_cell.angle_alpha   90.00
_cell.angle_beta   90.00
_cell.angle_gamma   90.00
#
_symmetry.space_group_name_H-M   'P 1'
#
loop_
_entity.id
_entity.type
_entity.pdbx_description
1 polymer ?
#
loop_
_entity_poly.entity_id
_entity_poly.type
_entity_poly.pdbx_seq_one_letter_code
_entity_poly.pdbx_strand_id
1 'polypeptide(L)'
;MAPRKRMAMHDHAAEASLFKRRAIFTFACVVVLLSILLGNLYHLQVLSYKDYETRSNDNRIRVVPVAPSRGLIYDRHGQLLAENQPFYSLELIPEKVKDIPATLDELAKVVALSKDDRENLLASLKYHRRFKPITVKNRLSEEEVAIFSVNQHRFPGFSIDAGLKRHYPYNGLLTHVLGYVGRINNRDQAALQRNDQWQNYAATKDIGKQGIEKFYESLLHGMPGHLEEEVNNRGRTIRTLKSVAPEPGQDIYLTLDLQLQKKAMKLLAGRRGSIVAIDPRDGGILAMVSSPSYDPNQFVHGISSKAYSELLNARSRPLINRATQGQYAPASTVKPHMALLGLEEKTVTPKTRVWDPGFWQIPGVERKYRDWKRWGHGWVDVNGALVHSCDTYFYDMAYKTGIDKISNFMQQFGFGERTGVDIFEESAGNMPSKDWKRLKYNQPWYVGDTISVGIGQGYWTTTPLQLANATAIMANKGERFVPHLLKSIKNDTVKVDTPVDKMAPVVLKNPHNWQIINEAMRDTAHKSRFVDAGYTAAMKTGTAQVFSVAEDEKYDAENIDEHLRDNALIVAYAPYEAPRIVLAVVLENAGWGGANAGPVARALLDEYMLRDNLPLETAGSPHNERP
;
A
#
# COMPACT_ATOMS: atom_id res chain seq x y z
N MET A 1 -102.30 -20.33 -60.52
CA MET A 1 -101.73 -19.25 -59.67
C MET A 1 -100.21 -19.28 -59.79
N ALA A 2 -99.63 -18.22 -60.34
CA ALA A 2 -98.33 -17.65 -59.95
C ALA A 2 -98.32 -16.21 -60.53
N PRO A 3 -98.16 -15.16 -59.72
CA PRO A 3 -98.54 -13.80 -60.10
C PRO A 3 -97.48 -13.08 -60.94
N ARG A 4 -97.93 -12.24 -61.88
CA ARG A 4 -97.09 -11.28 -62.62
C ARG A 4 -96.42 -10.30 -61.64
N LYS A 5 -95.09 -10.34 -61.58
CA LYS A 5 -94.23 -9.38 -60.87
C LYS A 5 -94.46 -7.95 -61.42
N ARG A 6 -94.90 -7.02 -60.57
CA ARG A 6 -94.92 -5.59 -60.88
C ARG A 6 -93.48 -5.06 -60.94
N MET A 7 -93.10 -4.41 -62.05
CA MET A 7 -91.85 -3.67 -62.18
C MET A 7 -91.97 -2.33 -61.45
N ALA A 8 -91.07 -2.07 -60.49
CA ALA A 8 -90.91 -0.77 -59.84
C ALA A 8 -90.02 0.12 -60.73
N MET A 9 -90.53 1.29 -61.16
CA MET A 9 -89.72 2.28 -61.88
C MET A 9 -88.61 2.79 -60.96
N HIS A 10 -87.35 2.62 -61.38
CA HIS A 10 -86.19 3.19 -60.70
C HIS A 10 -85.95 4.61 -61.21
N ASP A 11 -85.79 5.56 -60.28
CA ASP A 11 -85.43 6.95 -60.60
C ASP A 11 -83.89 7.06 -60.68
N HIS A 12 -83.37 6.88 -61.89
CA HIS A 12 -81.93 6.92 -62.17
C HIS A 12 -81.28 8.28 -61.87
N ALA A 13 -82.05 9.38 -61.87
CA ALA A 13 -81.52 10.71 -61.55
C ALA A 13 -81.28 10.86 -60.03
N ALA A 14 -82.19 10.34 -59.22
CA ALA A 14 -82.05 10.32 -57.76
C ALA A 14 -80.85 9.46 -57.34
N GLU A 15 -80.69 8.26 -57.90
CA GLU A 15 -79.55 7.36 -57.62
C GLU A 15 -78.19 7.96 -58.01
N ALA A 16 -78.09 8.59 -59.18
CA ALA A 16 -76.87 9.24 -59.64
C ALA A 16 -76.46 10.43 -58.76
N SER A 17 -77.43 11.23 -58.30
CA SER A 17 -77.18 12.36 -57.40
C SER A 17 -76.67 11.89 -56.02
N LEU A 18 -77.20 10.77 -55.53
CA LEU A 18 -76.87 10.18 -54.25
C LEU A 18 -75.49 9.51 -54.29
N PHE A 19 -75.14 8.86 -55.41
CA PHE A 19 -73.79 8.37 -55.68
C PHE A 19 -72.77 9.50 -55.76
N LYS A 20 -73.05 10.59 -56.49
CA LYS A 20 -72.15 11.74 -56.61
C LYS A 20 -71.88 12.42 -55.26
N ARG A 21 -72.92 12.57 -54.42
CA ARG A 21 -72.76 13.10 -53.05
C ARG A 21 -71.93 12.18 -52.17
N ARG A 22 -72.16 10.87 -52.23
CA ARG A 22 -71.33 9.88 -51.51
C ARG A 22 -69.88 9.92 -51.98
N ALA A 23 -69.63 9.97 -53.29
CA ALA A 23 -68.28 10.04 -53.85
C ALA A 23 -67.54 11.31 -53.40
N ILE A 24 -68.18 12.48 -53.44
CA ILE A 24 -67.59 13.75 -52.98
C ILE A 24 -67.31 13.72 -51.48
N PHE A 25 -68.24 13.22 -50.67
CA PHE A 25 -68.05 13.07 -49.22
C PHE A 25 -66.87 12.14 -48.92
N THR A 26 -66.80 10.99 -49.60
CA THR A 26 -65.70 10.02 -49.42
C THR A 26 -64.36 10.63 -49.85
N PHE A 27 -64.33 11.37 -50.96
CA PHE A 27 -63.14 12.08 -51.43
C PHE A 27 -62.70 13.16 -50.43
N ALA A 28 -63.63 13.95 -49.88
CA ALA A 28 -63.32 14.93 -48.85
C ALA A 28 -62.76 14.28 -47.59
N CYS A 29 -63.33 13.15 -47.14
CA CYS A 29 -62.78 12.38 -46.03
C CYS A 29 -61.34 11.91 -46.33
N VAL A 30 -61.07 11.42 -47.54
CA VAL A 30 -59.72 11.01 -47.95
C VAL A 30 -58.75 12.20 -47.93
N VAL A 31 -59.14 13.36 -48.46
CA VAL A 31 -58.31 14.58 -48.47
C VAL A 31 -57.99 15.05 -47.05
N VAL A 32 -58.97 15.02 -46.14
CA VAL A 32 -58.78 15.38 -44.73
C VAL A 32 -57.80 14.41 -44.07
N LEU A 33 -57.97 13.11 -44.26
CA LEU A 33 -57.03 12.10 -43.74
C LEU A 33 -55.61 12.28 -44.30
N LEU A 34 -55.48 12.59 -45.59
CA LEU A 34 -54.19 12.86 -46.22
C LEU A 34 -53.52 14.12 -45.64
N SER A 35 -54.31 15.16 -45.39
CA SER A 35 -53.85 16.42 -44.80
C SER A 35 -53.35 16.21 -43.37
N ILE A 36 -54.03 15.39 -42.58
CA ILE A 36 -53.59 15.00 -41.24
C ILE A 36 -52.25 14.25 -41.32
N LEU A 37 -52.09 13.34 -42.28
CA LEU A 37 -50.88 12.55 -42.45
C LEU A 37 -49.69 13.42 -42.88
N LEU A 38 -49.90 14.37 -43.80
CA LEU A 38 -48.90 15.36 -44.20
C LEU A 38 -48.53 16.32 -43.05
N GLY A 39 -49.51 16.76 -42.27
CA GLY A 39 -49.27 17.58 -41.07
C GLY A 39 -48.42 16.83 -40.04
N ASN A 40 -48.70 15.55 -39.82
CA ASN A 40 -47.89 14.71 -38.94
C ASN A 40 -46.47 14.48 -39.49
N LEU A 41 -46.33 14.30 -40.80
CA LEU A 41 -45.02 14.18 -41.45
C LEU A 41 -44.18 15.45 -41.24
N TYR A 42 -44.78 16.63 -41.43
CA TYR A 42 -44.10 17.91 -41.20
C TYR A 42 -43.70 18.08 -39.73
N HIS A 43 -44.57 17.68 -38.80
CA HIS A 43 -44.26 17.70 -37.37
C HIS A 43 -43.06 16.81 -37.02
N LEU A 44 -43.00 15.58 -37.56
CA LEU A 44 -41.92 14.64 -37.33
C LEU A 44 -40.61 15.08 -38.00
N GLN A 45 -40.65 15.51 -39.26
CA GLN A 45 -39.45 15.76 -40.07
C GLN A 45 -38.88 17.17 -39.89
N VAL A 46 -39.70 18.18 -39.56
CA VAL A 46 -39.26 19.58 -39.49
C VAL A 46 -39.24 20.09 -38.05
N LEU A 47 -40.39 20.01 -37.36
CA LEU A 47 -40.49 20.54 -35.99
C LEU A 47 -39.67 19.71 -34.99
N SER A 48 -39.71 18.38 -35.13
CA SER A 48 -39.05 17.44 -34.21
C SER A 48 -37.71 16.90 -34.74
N TYR A 49 -37.15 17.50 -35.80
CA TYR A 49 -35.94 17.02 -36.48
C TYR A 49 -34.78 16.80 -35.50
N LYS A 50 -34.45 17.82 -34.70
CA LYS A 50 -33.32 17.77 -33.75
C LYS A 50 -33.49 16.69 -32.68
N ASP A 51 -34.71 16.49 -32.20
CA ASP A 51 -35.02 15.48 -31.18
C ASP A 51 -34.87 14.06 -31.75
N TYR A 52 -35.40 13.81 -32.95
CA TYR A 52 -35.28 12.50 -33.59
C TYR A 52 -33.88 12.22 -34.13
N GLU A 53 -33.16 13.24 -34.59
CA GLU A 53 -31.75 13.13 -34.98
C GLU A 53 -30.87 12.83 -33.76
N THR A 54 -31.07 13.52 -32.62
CA THR A 54 -30.34 13.22 -31.38
C THR A 54 -30.64 11.82 -30.89
N ARG A 55 -31.91 11.40 -30.84
CA ARG A 55 -32.30 10.02 -30.48
C ARG A 55 -31.77 8.99 -31.48
N SER A 56 -31.70 9.31 -32.76
CA SER A 56 -31.11 8.43 -33.78
C SER A 56 -29.60 8.30 -33.57
N ASN A 57 -28.92 9.41 -33.29
CA ASN A 57 -27.50 9.45 -32.99
C ASN A 57 -27.18 8.71 -31.68
N ASP A 58 -27.95 8.90 -30.61
CA ASP A 58 -27.79 8.16 -29.35
C ASP A 58 -27.99 6.65 -29.53
N ASN A 59 -28.87 6.24 -30.45
CA ASN A 59 -29.06 4.84 -30.79
C ASN A 59 -27.96 4.28 -31.70
N ARG A 60 -27.23 5.14 -32.42
CA ARG A 60 -26.21 4.77 -33.42
C ARG A 60 -24.78 4.94 -32.91
N ILE A 61 -24.54 5.85 -31.97
CA ILE A 61 -23.22 6.24 -31.47
C ILE A 61 -23.05 5.67 -30.07
N ARG A 62 -22.05 4.80 -29.92
CA ARG A 62 -21.66 4.22 -28.64
C ARG A 62 -20.36 4.87 -28.18
N VAL A 63 -20.36 5.47 -26.99
CA VAL A 63 -19.14 5.95 -26.35
C VAL A 63 -18.49 4.79 -25.59
N VAL A 64 -17.27 4.43 -25.97
CA VAL A 64 -16.47 3.36 -25.36
C VAL A 64 -15.29 3.98 -24.63
N PRO A 65 -15.20 3.87 -23.29
CA PRO A 65 -14.09 4.45 -22.54
C PRO A 65 -12.79 3.66 -22.81
N VAL A 66 -11.66 4.38 -22.83
CA VAL A 66 -10.32 3.81 -23.01
C VAL A 66 -9.51 4.04 -21.74
N ALA A 67 -8.96 2.98 -21.16
CA ALA A 67 -8.21 3.08 -19.92
C ALA A 67 -6.87 3.84 -20.12
N PRO A 68 -6.46 4.68 -19.16
CA PRO A 68 -5.13 5.28 -19.17
C PRO A 68 -4.04 4.26 -18.84
N SER A 69 -2.82 4.57 -19.29
CA SER A 69 -1.63 3.85 -18.83
C SER A 69 -1.26 4.34 -17.44
N ARG A 70 -1.12 3.43 -16.48
CA ARG A 70 -0.76 3.76 -15.10
C ARG A 70 0.67 4.31 -15.01
N GLY A 71 0.92 5.33 -14.20
CA GLY A 71 2.25 5.88 -13.98
C GLY A 71 3.27 4.85 -13.47
N LEU A 72 4.52 4.96 -13.90
CA LEU A 72 5.62 4.08 -13.48
C LEU A 72 6.18 4.53 -12.13
N ILE A 73 6.69 3.57 -11.35
CA ILE A 73 7.31 3.87 -10.04
C ILE A 73 8.81 3.60 -10.15
N TYR A 74 9.63 4.57 -9.77
CA TYR A 74 11.09 4.47 -9.78
C TYR A 74 11.68 4.64 -8.38
N ASP A 75 12.87 4.10 -8.17
CA ASP A 75 13.69 4.39 -6.99
C ASP A 75 14.39 5.74 -7.13
N ARG A 76 15.15 6.13 -6.09
CA ARG A 76 15.85 7.43 -6.06
C ARG A 76 16.91 7.60 -7.15
N HIS A 77 17.38 6.50 -7.73
CA HIS A 77 18.41 6.41 -8.77
C HIS A 77 17.83 6.14 -10.17
N GLY A 78 16.49 6.10 -10.30
CA GLY A 78 15.80 5.88 -11.58
C GLY A 78 15.63 4.41 -11.97
N GLN A 79 15.82 3.45 -11.06
CA GLN A 79 15.51 2.05 -11.33
C GLN A 79 14.02 1.80 -11.22
N LEU A 80 13.45 1.10 -12.20
CA LEU A 80 12.03 0.80 -12.28
C LEU A 80 11.64 -0.21 -11.20
N LEU A 81 10.67 0.16 -10.36
CA LEU A 81 10.16 -0.62 -9.23
C LEU A 81 8.78 -1.24 -9.49
N ALA A 82 7.95 -0.54 -10.27
CA ALA A 82 6.67 -1.05 -10.76
C ALA A 82 6.42 -0.54 -12.18
N GLU A 83 6.05 -1.47 -13.06
CA GLU A 83 5.89 -1.23 -14.48
C GLU A 83 4.57 -1.79 -15.01
N ASN A 84 4.24 -1.50 -16.27
CA ASN A 84 3.08 -2.10 -16.93
C ASN A 84 3.54 -3.00 -18.06
N GLN A 85 3.15 -4.27 -18.02
CA GLN A 85 3.45 -5.25 -19.07
C GLN A 85 2.19 -5.58 -19.89
N PRO A 86 2.34 -5.86 -21.20
CA PRO A 86 1.27 -6.41 -22.01
C PRO A 86 0.73 -7.70 -21.40
N PHE A 87 -0.60 -7.79 -21.32
CA PHE A 87 -1.30 -8.93 -20.78
C PHE A 87 -2.41 -9.34 -21.74
N TYR A 88 -2.40 -10.62 -22.11
CA TYR A 88 -3.37 -11.20 -23.02
C TYR A 88 -4.28 -12.16 -22.25
N SER A 89 -5.59 -11.99 -22.40
CA SER A 89 -6.59 -12.91 -21.89
C SER A 89 -7.50 -13.41 -23.00
N LEU A 90 -7.89 -14.67 -22.90
CA LEU A 90 -8.89 -15.23 -23.79
C LEU A 90 -10.28 -14.95 -23.21
N GLU A 91 -11.13 -14.27 -23.97
CA GLU A 91 -12.51 -13.96 -23.57
C GLU A 91 -13.53 -14.71 -24.44
N LEU A 92 -14.68 -15.01 -23.84
CA LEU A 92 -15.82 -15.68 -24.45
C LEU A 92 -17.08 -14.83 -24.29
N ILE A 93 -17.83 -14.63 -25.36
CA ILE A 93 -19.20 -14.14 -25.33
C ILE A 93 -20.13 -15.35 -25.54
N PRO A 94 -20.78 -15.88 -24.47
CA PRO A 94 -21.52 -17.13 -24.53
C PRO A 94 -22.61 -17.17 -25.60
N GLU A 95 -23.29 -16.05 -25.85
CA GLU A 95 -24.40 -15.97 -26.81
C GLU A 95 -23.96 -16.12 -28.27
N LYS A 96 -22.67 -16.00 -28.55
CA LYS A 96 -22.10 -16.21 -29.89
C LYS A 96 -21.67 -17.66 -30.14
N VAL A 97 -21.69 -18.50 -29.11
CA VAL A 97 -21.29 -19.92 -29.16
C VAL A 97 -22.54 -20.80 -29.07
N LYS A 98 -22.65 -21.77 -29.97
CA LYS A 98 -23.78 -22.73 -29.98
C LYS A 98 -23.65 -23.78 -28.88
N ASP A 99 -22.49 -24.44 -28.80
CA ASP A 99 -22.17 -25.49 -27.85
C ASP A 99 -20.87 -25.16 -27.13
N ILE A 100 -20.97 -24.62 -25.92
CA ILE A 100 -19.82 -24.18 -25.14
C ILE A 100 -18.93 -25.37 -24.74
N PRO A 101 -19.44 -26.45 -24.12
CA PRO A 101 -18.62 -27.61 -23.78
C PRO A 101 -17.83 -28.18 -24.96
N ALA A 102 -18.48 -28.41 -26.11
CA ALA A 102 -17.81 -28.98 -27.27
C ALA A 102 -16.74 -28.02 -27.85
N THR A 103 -17.04 -26.72 -27.90
CA THR A 103 -16.09 -25.72 -28.38
C THR A 103 -14.88 -25.58 -27.45
N LEU A 104 -15.06 -25.74 -26.14
CA LEU A 104 -13.95 -25.75 -25.18
C LEU A 104 -13.04 -26.97 -25.36
N ASP A 105 -13.59 -28.13 -25.69
CA ASP A 105 -12.82 -29.35 -25.95
C ASP A 105 -12.00 -29.23 -27.25
N GLU A 106 -12.51 -28.52 -28.26
CA GLU A 106 -11.72 -28.17 -29.45
C GLU A 106 -10.67 -27.10 -29.16
N LEU A 107 -11.01 -26.08 -28.37
CA LEU A 107 -10.09 -25.01 -27.98
C LEU A 107 -8.91 -25.53 -27.17
N ALA A 108 -9.14 -26.53 -26.31
CA ALA A 108 -8.10 -27.18 -25.50
C ALA A 108 -7.01 -27.85 -26.35
N LYS A 109 -7.28 -28.14 -27.63
CA LYS A 109 -6.28 -28.68 -28.59
C LYS A 109 -5.37 -27.59 -29.16
N VAL A 110 -5.76 -26.32 -29.05
CA VAL A 110 -5.09 -25.17 -29.64
C VAL A 110 -4.39 -24.33 -28.56
N VAL A 111 -5.07 -24.14 -27.43
CA VAL A 111 -4.56 -23.41 -26.26
C VAL A 111 -4.66 -24.33 -25.05
N ALA A 112 -3.58 -24.46 -24.28
CA ALA A 112 -3.58 -25.31 -23.10
C ALA A 112 -4.54 -24.74 -22.04
N LEU A 113 -5.66 -25.42 -21.78
CA LEU A 113 -6.63 -25.06 -20.75
C LEU A 113 -6.48 -25.99 -19.55
N SER A 114 -6.33 -25.44 -18.35
CA SER A 114 -6.32 -26.24 -17.13
C SER A 114 -7.74 -26.71 -16.76
N LYS A 115 -7.85 -27.73 -15.90
CA LYS A 115 -9.15 -28.16 -15.36
C LYS A 115 -9.82 -27.02 -14.59
N ASP A 116 -9.03 -26.27 -13.82
CA ASP A 116 -9.49 -25.12 -13.03
C ASP A 116 -10.05 -24.00 -13.94
N ASP A 117 -9.42 -23.70 -15.08
CA ASP A 117 -9.93 -22.72 -16.04
C ASP A 117 -11.33 -23.10 -16.53
N ARG A 118 -11.53 -24.38 -16.87
CA ARG A 118 -12.81 -24.91 -17.33
C ARG A 118 -13.88 -24.85 -16.24
N GLU A 119 -13.54 -25.27 -15.02
CA GLU A 119 -14.47 -25.23 -13.88
C GLU A 119 -14.87 -23.80 -13.52
N ASN A 120 -13.91 -22.88 -13.47
CA ASN A 120 -14.15 -21.46 -13.17
C ASN A 120 -15.03 -20.80 -14.24
N LEU A 121 -14.82 -21.12 -15.52
CA LEU A 121 -15.65 -20.64 -16.62
C LEU A 121 -17.10 -21.16 -16.49
N LEU A 122 -17.27 -22.46 -16.28
CA LEU A 122 -18.59 -23.09 -16.12
C LEU A 122 -19.34 -22.55 -14.89
N ALA A 123 -18.62 -22.29 -13.79
CA ALA A 123 -19.20 -21.63 -12.62
C ALA A 123 -19.62 -20.19 -12.93
N SER A 124 -18.79 -19.45 -13.67
CA SER A 124 -19.05 -18.05 -14.05
C SER A 124 -20.26 -17.92 -14.98
N LEU A 125 -20.51 -18.90 -15.86
CA LEU A 125 -21.68 -18.92 -16.76
C LEU A 125 -23.02 -18.86 -16.01
N LYS A 126 -23.11 -19.43 -14.79
CA LYS A 126 -24.37 -19.49 -14.01
C LYS A 126 -24.89 -18.13 -13.57
N TYR A 127 -23.99 -17.17 -13.33
CA TYR A 127 -24.32 -15.86 -12.77
C TYR A 127 -23.99 -14.71 -13.72
N HIS A 128 -23.69 -15.03 -14.99
CA HIS A 128 -23.22 -14.05 -15.95
C HIS A 128 -24.33 -13.16 -16.50
N ARG A 129 -24.00 -11.90 -16.76
CA ARG A 129 -24.92 -10.98 -17.44
C ARG A 129 -24.82 -11.19 -18.94
N ARG A 130 -25.97 -11.31 -19.61
CA ARG A 130 -26.04 -11.54 -21.05
C ARG A 130 -25.19 -10.53 -21.84
N PHE A 131 -24.52 -11.04 -22.88
CA PHE A 131 -23.70 -10.29 -23.84
C PHE A 131 -22.43 -9.61 -23.28
N LYS A 132 -22.08 -9.84 -22.01
CA LYS A 132 -20.75 -9.44 -21.52
C LYS A 132 -19.71 -10.52 -21.87
N PRO A 133 -18.44 -10.16 -22.08
CA PRO A 133 -17.39 -11.16 -22.17
C PRO A 133 -17.12 -11.81 -20.81
N ILE A 134 -16.75 -13.09 -20.82
CA ILE A 134 -16.24 -13.86 -19.68
C ILE A 134 -14.80 -14.27 -20.00
N THR A 135 -13.89 -14.04 -19.06
CA THR A 135 -12.51 -14.51 -19.20
C THR A 135 -12.47 -16.04 -19.09
N VAL A 136 -11.96 -16.69 -20.14
CA VAL A 136 -11.76 -18.15 -20.24
C VAL A 136 -10.43 -18.54 -19.65
N LYS A 137 -9.37 -17.84 -20.06
CA LYS A 137 -7.99 -18.06 -19.60
C LYS A 137 -7.30 -16.72 -19.40
N ASN A 138 -6.62 -16.59 -18.27
CA ASN A 138 -5.74 -15.47 -17.97
C ASN A 138 -4.31 -15.78 -18.42
N ARG A 139 -3.55 -14.75 -18.83
CA ARG A 139 -2.11 -14.85 -19.10
C ARG A 139 -1.76 -15.84 -20.23
N LEU A 140 -2.27 -15.57 -21.42
CA LEU A 140 -1.79 -16.26 -22.62
C LEU A 140 -0.31 -15.89 -22.87
N SER A 141 0.51 -16.87 -23.25
CA SER A 141 1.85 -16.59 -23.78
C SER A 141 1.75 -15.97 -25.17
N GLU A 142 2.80 -15.28 -25.64
CA GLU A 142 2.84 -14.77 -27.02
C GLU A 142 2.65 -15.88 -28.06
N GLU A 143 3.19 -17.08 -27.80
CA GLU A 143 2.95 -18.26 -28.64
C GLU A 143 1.48 -18.67 -28.65
N GLU A 144 0.82 -18.74 -27.49
CA GLU A 144 -0.61 -19.07 -27.41
C GLU A 144 -1.48 -18.02 -28.10
N VAL A 145 -1.12 -16.74 -27.98
CA VAL A 145 -1.76 -15.63 -28.69
C VAL A 145 -1.63 -15.85 -30.20
N ALA A 146 -0.43 -16.11 -30.70
CA ALA A 146 -0.19 -16.33 -32.13
C ALA A 146 -0.97 -17.56 -32.67
N ILE A 147 -0.90 -18.69 -31.95
CA ILE A 147 -1.58 -19.94 -32.31
C ILE A 147 -3.10 -19.73 -32.35
N PHE A 148 -3.67 -19.05 -31.34
CA PHE A 148 -5.09 -18.76 -31.30
C PHE A 148 -5.50 -17.77 -32.40
N SER A 149 -4.72 -16.70 -32.64
CA SER A 149 -5.03 -15.70 -33.67
C SER A 149 -5.16 -16.31 -35.07
N VAL A 150 -4.31 -17.27 -35.43
CA VAL A 150 -4.43 -17.99 -36.72
C VAL A 150 -5.70 -18.85 -36.77
N ASN A 151 -6.10 -19.44 -35.64
CA ASN A 151 -7.28 -20.30 -35.53
C ASN A 151 -8.57 -19.56 -35.15
N GLN A 152 -8.53 -18.24 -34.94
CA GLN A 152 -9.66 -17.47 -34.37
C GLN A 152 -10.95 -17.60 -35.19
N HIS A 153 -10.82 -17.73 -36.51
CA HIS A 153 -11.95 -17.93 -37.42
C HIS A 153 -12.78 -19.20 -37.12
N ARG A 154 -12.19 -20.20 -36.45
CA ARG A 154 -12.84 -21.46 -36.03
C ARG A 154 -13.63 -21.34 -34.73
N PHE A 155 -13.35 -20.32 -33.93
CA PHE A 155 -13.90 -20.15 -32.59
C PHE A 155 -14.79 -18.88 -32.49
N PRO A 156 -15.96 -18.86 -33.17
CA PRO A 156 -16.83 -17.70 -33.14
C PRO A 156 -17.30 -17.42 -31.70
N GLY A 157 -17.15 -16.18 -31.24
CA GLY A 157 -17.47 -15.80 -29.86
C GLY A 157 -16.29 -15.78 -28.90
N PHE A 158 -15.13 -16.32 -29.30
CA PHE A 158 -13.88 -16.17 -28.59
C PHE A 158 -13.04 -15.05 -29.20
N SER A 159 -12.37 -14.28 -28.35
CA SER A 159 -11.46 -13.21 -28.76
C SER A 159 -10.33 -13.05 -27.75
N ILE A 160 -9.18 -12.58 -28.23
CA ILE A 160 -8.10 -12.14 -27.34
C ILE A 160 -8.39 -10.71 -26.94
N ASP A 161 -8.47 -10.47 -25.63
CA ASP A 161 -8.42 -9.13 -25.05
C ASP A 161 -6.97 -8.82 -24.65
N ALA A 162 -6.47 -7.69 -25.12
CA ALA A 162 -5.12 -7.23 -24.84
C ALA A 162 -5.20 -5.97 -23.98
N GLY A 163 -4.47 -5.95 -22.88
CA GLY A 163 -4.40 -4.81 -21.99
C GLY A 163 -3.03 -4.69 -21.35
N LEU A 164 -2.86 -3.66 -20.52
CA LEU A 164 -1.70 -3.51 -19.67
C LEU A 164 -2.05 -3.97 -18.27
N LYS A 165 -1.19 -4.81 -17.68
CA LYS A 165 -1.26 -5.14 -16.26
C LYS A 165 0.00 -4.72 -15.55
N ARG A 166 -0.17 -4.38 -14.27
CA ARG A 166 0.94 -4.00 -13.40
C ARG A 166 1.89 -5.18 -13.19
N HIS A 167 3.18 -4.92 -13.18
CA HIS A 167 4.21 -5.91 -12.93
C HIS A 167 5.23 -5.34 -11.94
N TYR A 168 5.65 -6.15 -10.98
CA TYR A 168 6.63 -5.80 -9.96
C TYR A 168 7.90 -6.65 -10.19
N PRO A 169 8.97 -6.09 -10.80
CA PRO A 169 10.16 -6.85 -11.21
C PRO A 169 10.91 -7.53 -10.05
N TYR A 170 10.75 -7.02 -8.82
CA TYR A 170 11.46 -7.51 -7.64
C TYR A 170 10.60 -8.39 -6.73
N ASN A 171 9.46 -8.88 -7.20
CA ASN A 171 8.57 -9.80 -6.47
C ASN A 171 8.33 -9.32 -5.02
N GLY A 172 8.59 -10.18 -4.04
CA GLY A 172 8.35 -9.93 -2.63
C GLY A 172 9.26 -8.88 -1.95
N LEU A 173 10.24 -8.30 -2.65
CA LEU A 173 11.21 -7.39 -2.02
C LEU A 173 10.58 -6.07 -1.52
N LEU A 174 9.58 -5.57 -2.26
CA LEU A 174 9.04 -4.22 -2.12
C LEU A 174 7.56 -4.20 -1.73
N THR A 175 6.96 -5.37 -1.49
CA THR A 175 5.52 -5.57 -1.34
C THR A 175 4.87 -4.65 -0.32
N HIS A 176 5.45 -4.51 0.88
CA HIS A 176 4.80 -3.70 1.93
C HIS A 176 4.98 -2.19 1.75
N VAL A 177 5.95 -1.78 0.94
CA VAL A 177 6.21 -0.37 0.65
C VAL A 177 5.42 0.07 -0.56
N LEU A 178 5.57 -0.64 -1.69
CA LEU A 178 4.85 -0.34 -2.91
C LEU A 178 3.38 -0.73 -2.80
N GLY A 179 3.09 -1.82 -2.10
CA GLY A 179 1.80 -2.47 -2.16
C GLY A 179 1.62 -3.22 -3.47
N TYR A 180 0.36 -3.31 -3.88
CA TYR A 180 -0.03 -3.92 -5.14
C TYR A 180 -1.33 -3.30 -5.65
N VAL A 181 -1.60 -3.48 -6.94
CA VAL A 181 -2.91 -3.23 -7.53
C VAL A 181 -3.68 -4.55 -7.59
N GLY A 182 -5.00 -4.45 -7.47
CA GLY A 182 -5.86 -5.61 -7.66
C GLY A 182 -7.25 -5.21 -8.11
N ARG A 183 -8.04 -6.20 -8.51
CA ARG A 183 -9.39 -6.00 -9.01
C ARG A 183 -10.24 -5.15 -8.07
N ILE A 184 -10.97 -4.19 -8.64
CA ILE A 184 -11.94 -3.36 -7.93
C ILE A 184 -13.03 -4.26 -7.36
N ASN A 185 -13.27 -4.13 -6.06
CA ASN A 185 -14.38 -4.79 -5.36
C ASN A 185 -15.48 -3.76 -5.01
N ASN A 186 -16.59 -4.24 -4.45
CA ASN A 186 -17.74 -3.40 -4.11
C ASN A 186 -17.39 -2.28 -3.09
N ARG A 187 -16.41 -2.50 -2.20
CA ARG A 187 -15.97 -1.47 -1.23
C ARG A 187 -15.17 -0.38 -1.92
N ASP A 188 -14.31 -0.74 -2.86
CA ASP A 188 -13.54 0.23 -3.65
C ASP A 188 -14.49 1.05 -4.52
N GLN A 189 -15.45 0.40 -5.19
CA GLN A 189 -16.48 1.10 -5.96
C GLN A 189 -17.25 2.09 -5.09
N ALA A 190 -17.70 1.68 -3.89
CA ALA A 190 -18.41 2.58 -2.98
C ALA A 190 -17.51 3.72 -2.46
N ALA A 191 -16.20 3.50 -2.30
CA ALA A 191 -15.25 4.56 -1.95
C ALA A 191 -15.07 5.56 -3.12
N LEU A 192 -14.88 5.06 -4.34
CA LEU A 192 -14.77 5.88 -5.55
C LEU A 192 -16.03 6.69 -5.82
N GLN A 193 -17.22 6.12 -5.59
CA GLN A 193 -18.49 6.83 -5.74
C GLN A 193 -18.65 7.94 -4.70
N ARG A 194 -18.24 7.71 -3.44
CA ARG A 194 -18.28 8.74 -2.40
C ARG A 194 -17.33 9.91 -2.65
N ASN A 195 -16.27 9.67 -3.43
CA ASN A 195 -15.28 10.68 -3.79
C ASN A 195 -15.50 11.25 -5.20
N ASP A 196 -16.63 10.96 -5.85
CA ASP A 196 -16.95 11.38 -7.23
C ASP A 196 -15.92 10.94 -8.30
N GLN A 197 -15.13 9.90 -8.01
CA GLN A 197 -14.08 9.38 -8.90
C GLN A 197 -14.54 8.19 -9.74
N TRP A 198 -15.71 7.59 -9.45
CA TRP A 198 -16.16 6.36 -10.12
C TRP A 198 -16.22 6.47 -11.65
N GLN A 199 -16.55 7.65 -12.18
CA GLN A 199 -16.60 7.89 -13.62
C GLN A 199 -15.22 7.75 -14.28
N ASN A 200 -14.14 8.13 -13.59
CA ASN A 200 -12.77 7.99 -14.10
C ASN A 200 -12.35 6.52 -14.24
N TYR A 201 -13.03 5.60 -13.55
CA TYR A 201 -12.75 4.17 -13.59
C TYR A 201 -13.63 3.41 -14.61
N ALA A 202 -14.35 4.10 -15.49
CA ALA A 202 -15.25 3.47 -16.46
C ALA A 202 -14.59 2.36 -17.33
N ALA A 203 -13.31 2.52 -17.66
CA ALA A 203 -12.51 1.52 -18.39
C ALA A 203 -11.45 0.81 -17.52
N THR A 204 -11.30 1.20 -16.25
CA THR A 204 -10.24 0.66 -15.37
C THR A 204 -10.84 -0.39 -14.43
N LYS A 205 -10.26 -1.59 -14.42
CA LYS A 205 -10.78 -2.73 -13.62
C LYS A 205 -9.98 -2.98 -12.34
N ASP A 206 -8.83 -2.33 -12.18
CA ASP A 206 -7.88 -2.52 -11.08
C ASP A 206 -7.61 -1.20 -10.35
N ILE A 207 -7.27 -1.29 -9.07
CA ILE A 207 -6.96 -0.14 -8.20
C ILE A 207 -5.87 -0.53 -7.19
N GLY A 208 -5.04 0.42 -6.76
CA GLY A 208 -4.08 0.27 -5.68
C GLY A 208 -4.74 -0.16 -4.38
N LYS A 209 -4.21 -1.22 -3.75
CA LYS A 209 -4.80 -1.85 -2.55
C LYS A 209 -4.07 -1.52 -1.26
N GLN A 210 -2.77 -1.29 -1.34
CA GLN A 210 -1.89 -1.07 -0.20
C GLN A 210 -0.71 -0.18 -0.62
N GLY A 211 0.06 0.33 0.35
CA GLY A 211 1.33 1.01 0.11
C GLY A 211 1.21 2.23 -0.81
N ILE A 212 2.29 2.51 -1.53
CA ILE A 212 2.41 3.61 -2.49
C ILE A 212 1.37 3.52 -3.61
N GLU A 213 1.09 2.32 -4.11
CA GLU A 213 0.08 2.11 -5.15
C GLU A 213 -1.29 2.66 -4.74
N LYS A 214 -1.68 2.49 -3.48
CA LYS A 214 -2.94 3.00 -2.96
C LYS A 214 -2.86 4.45 -2.52
N PHE A 215 -1.76 4.86 -1.89
CA PHE A 215 -1.60 6.22 -1.38
C PHE A 215 -1.58 7.24 -2.53
N TYR A 216 -0.83 6.95 -3.59
CA TYR A 216 -0.70 7.80 -4.76
C TYR A 216 -1.58 7.35 -5.93
N GLU A 217 -2.68 6.64 -5.67
CA GLU A 217 -3.61 6.17 -6.70
C GLU A 217 -4.07 7.31 -7.62
N SER A 218 -4.38 8.48 -7.07
CA SER A 218 -4.83 9.64 -7.84
C SER A 218 -3.77 10.17 -8.82
N LEU A 219 -2.48 10.05 -8.49
CA LEU A 219 -1.39 10.44 -9.38
C LEU A 219 -1.09 9.35 -10.41
N LEU A 220 -1.11 8.09 -9.97
CA LEU A 220 -0.74 6.93 -10.77
C LEU A 220 -1.81 6.53 -11.78
N HIS A 221 -3.09 6.77 -11.51
CA HIS A 221 -4.19 6.26 -12.35
C HIS A 221 -4.23 6.90 -13.75
N GLY A 222 -4.14 8.23 -13.82
CA GLY A 222 -4.36 8.98 -15.07
C GLY A 222 -5.84 9.27 -15.34
N MET A 223 -6.16 9.73 -16.55
CA MET A 223 -7.54 10.05 -16.95
C MET A 223 -7.98 9.23 -18.17
N PRO A 224 -9.17 8.61 -18.14
CA PRO A 224 -9.65 7.80 -19.26
C PRO A 224 -9.97 8.66 -20.49
N GLY A 225 -9.61 8.12 -21.65
CA GLY A 225 -10.05 8.61 -22.95
C GLY A 225 -11.38 7.98 -23.34
N HIS A 226 -11.85 8.26 -24.55
CA HIS A 226 -13.02 7.58 -25.11
C HIS A 226 -12.99 7.53 -26.63
N LEU A 227 -13.66 6.51 -27.17
CA LEU A 227 -13.94 6.33 -28.59
C LEU A 227 -15.44 6.53 -28.82
N GLU A 228 -15.79 7.30 -29.83
CA GLU A 228 -17.16 7.37 -30.34
C GLU A 228 -17.28 6.40 -31.51
N GLU A 229 -18.02 5.31 -31.33
CA GLU A 229 -18.18 4.25 -32.32
C GLU A 229 -19.58 4.25 -32.93
N GLU A 230 -19.66 4.15 -34.26
CA GLU A 230 -20.92 3.90 -34.96
C GLU A 230 -21.27 2.41 -34.90
N VAL A 231 -22.42 2.06 -34.33
CA VAL A 231 -22.90 0.68 -34.21
C VAL A 231 -24.10 0.41 -35.11
N ASN A 232 -24.18 -0.81 -35.65
CA ASN A 232 -25.38 -1.26 -36.37
C ASN A 232 -26.49 -1.75 -35.41
N ASN A 233 -27.65 -2.10 -35.97
CA ASN A 233 -28.79 -2.67 -35.23
C ASN A 233 -28.51 -3.99 -34.48
N ARG A 234 -27.35 -4.62 -34.72
CA ARG A 234 -26.86 -5.82 -34.00
C ARG A 234 -25.76 -5.49 -32.99
N GLY A 235 -25.47 -4.20 -32.75
CA GLY A 235 -24.45 -3.73 -31.80
C GLY A 235 -23.00 -3.91 -32.27
N ARG A 236 -22.77 -4.22 -33.55
CA ARG A 236 -21.41 -4.32 -34.11
C ARG A 236 -20.89 -2.95 -34.50
N THR A 237 -19.67 -2.67 -34.10
CA THR A 237 -18.91 -1.48 -34.51
C THR A 237 -18.70 -1.50 -36.02
N ILE A 238 -19.14 -0.44 -36.71
CA ILE A 238 -18.93 -0.21 -38.14
C ILE A 238 -17.66 0.61 -38.34
N ARG A 239 -17.52 1.72 -37.60
CA ARG A 239 -16.38 2.63 -37.67
C ARG A 239 -16.28 3.49 -36.41
N THR A 240 -15.09 4.01 -36.16
CA THR A 240 -14.83 5.04 -35.14
C THR A 240 -15.04 6.42 -35.73
N LEU A 241 -15.91 7.23 -35.13
CA LEU A 241 -16.22 8.60 -35.53
C LEU A 241 -15.21 9.60 -34.94
N LYS A 242 -14.85 9.39 -33.67
CA LYS A 242 -13.94 10.26 -32.93
C LYS A 242 -13.16 9.44 -31.90
N SER A 243 -11.91 9.84 -31.64
CA SER A 243 -11.05 9.24 -30.64
C SER A 243 -10.41 10.34 -29.80
N VAL A 244 -10.61 10.27 -28.49
CA VAL A 244 -9.93 11.11 -27.50
C VAL A 244 -8.96 10.21 -26.73
N ALA A 245 -7.67 10.47 -26.86
CA ALA A 245 -6.64 9.67 -26.19
C ALA A 245 -6.73 9.82 -24.66
N PRO A 246 -6.48 8.75 -23.89
CA PRO A 246 -6.36 8.85 -22.44
C PRO A 246 -5.09 9.62 -22.04
N GLU A 247 -5.14 10.26 -20.88
CA GLU A 247 -3.95 10.87 -20.26
C GLU A 247 -3.29 9.85 -19.33
N PRO A 248 -2.01 9.53 -19.53
CA PRO A 248 -1.31 8.57 -18.66
C PRO A 248 -1.18 9.12 -17.24
N GLY A 249 -1.11 8.21 -16.27
CA GLY A 249 -0.75 8.56 -14.90
C GLY A 249 0.68 9.08 -14.80
N GLN A 250 0.94 9.85 -13.74
CA GLN A 250 2.23 10.49 -13.52
C GLN A 250 3.27 9.48 -13.01
N ASP A 251 4.47 9.54 -13.56
CA ASP A 251 5.60 8.76 -13.09
C ASP A 251 6.08 9.33 -11.75
N ILE A 252 6.26 8.47 -10.74
CA ILE A 252 6.73 8.88 -9.42
C ILE A 252 8.10 8.29 -9.12
N TYR A 253 8.94 9.08 -8.47
CA TYR A 253 10.26 8.65 -8.00
C TYR A 253 10.24 8.65 -6.48
N LEU A 254 10.67 7.53 -5.91
CA LEU A 254 10.72 7.36 -4.46
C LEU A 254 12.10 7.76 -3.89
N THR A 255 12.14 7.98 -2.59
CA THR A 255 13.36 8.19 -1.79
C THR A 255 14.11 6.87 -1.54
N LEU A 256 13.44 5.74 -1.77
CA LEU A 256 14.00 4.39 -1.63
C LEU A 256 15.29 4.21 -2.45
N ASP A 257 16.28 3.57 -1.82
CA ASP A 257 17.45 3.02 -2.49
C ASP A 257 17.27 1.51 -2.64
N LEU A 258 17.11 1.05 -3.89
CA LEU A 258 16.84 -0.36 -4.16
C LEU A 258 17.95 -1.30 -3.65
N GLN A 259 19.22 -0.89 -3.70
CA GLN A 259 20.31 -1.75 -3.24
C GLN A 259 20.32 -1.86 -1.72
N LEU A 260 20.05 -0.76 -1.02
CA LEU A 260 19.89 -0.78 0.43
C LEU A 260 18.69 -1.65 0.85
N GLN A 261 17.57 -1.56 0.13
CA GLN A 261 16.40 -2.42 0.33
C GLN A 261 16.74 -3.91 0.14
N LYS A 262 17.46 -4.27 -0.95
CA LYS A 262 17.94 -5.64 -1.22
C LYS A 262 18.83 -6.14 -0.09
N LYS A 263 19.79 -5.32 0.34
CA LYS A 263 20.70 -5.65 1.45
C LYS A 263 19.92 -5.90 2.75
N ALA A 264 18.98 -5.02 3.08
CA ALA A 264 18.15 -5.13 4.28
C ALA A 264 17.31 -6.43 4.28
N MET A 265 16.65 -6.75 3.17
CA MET A 265 15.90 -8.01 3.04
C MET A 265 16.81 -9.24 3.15
N LYS A 266 17.99 -9.21 2.51
CA LYS A 266 18.98 -10.30 2.62
C LYS A 266 19.45 -10.51 4.06
N LEU A 267 19.67 -9.43 4.82
CA LEU A 267 20.09 -9.51 6.23
C LEU A 267 18.99 -10.03 7.17
N LEU A 268 17.71 -9.83 6.83
CA LEU A 268 16.62 -10.46 7.58
C LEU A 268 16.58 -11.97 7.35
N ALA A 269 16.98 -12.45 6.16
CA ALA A 269 17.13 -13.87 5.83
C ALA A 269 15.87 -14.70 6.16
N GLY A 270 14.68 -14.16 5.89
CA GLY A 270 13.40 -14.79 6.16
C GLY A 270 12.94 -14.77 7.63
N ARG A 271 13.76 -14.23 8.55
CA ARG A 271 13.36 -14.02 9.96
C ARG A 271 12.24 -12.99 10.05
N ARG A 272 11.38 -13.14 11.04
CA ARG A 272 10.33 -12.16 11.33
C ARG A 272 10.98 -10.88 11.86
N GLY A 273 10.68 -9.76 11.23
CA GLY A 273 11.28 -8.50 11.63
C GLY A 273 11.08 -7.40 10.60
N SER A 274 11.63 -6.24 10.92
CA SER A 274 11.58 -5.06 10.07
C SER A 274 12.83 -4.22 10.22
N ILE A 275 13.18 -3.54 9.14
CA ILE A 275 14.26 -2.56 9.09
C ILE A 275 13.71 -1.30 8.43
N VAL A 276 13.92 -0.15 9.07
CA VAL A 276 13.59 1.16 8.52
C VAL A 276 14.87 1.99 8.51
N ALA A 277 15.16 2.62 7.38
CA ALA A 277 16.25 3.54 7.16
C ALA A 277 15.70 4.89 6.68
N ILE A 278 16.05 5.98 7.36
CA ILE A 278 15.59 7.35 7.07
C ILE A 278 16.81 8.25 6.89
N ASP A 279 16.77 9.14 5.91
CA ASP A 279 17.67 10.28 5.85
C ASP A 279 17.16 11.37 6.81
N PRO A 280 17.88 11.69 7.89
CA PRO A 280 17.36 12.59 8.91
C PRO A 280 17.21 14.03 8.37
N ARG A 281 17.91 14.39 7.28
CA ARG A 281 17.98 15.76 6.75
C ARG A 281 16.69 16.24 6.08
N ASP A 282 15.89 15.31 5.59
CA ASP A 282 14.62 15.58 4.92
C ASP A 282 13.48 14.62 5.32
N GLY A 283 13.77 13.53 6.03
CA GLY A 283 12.77 12.51 6.37
C GLY A 283 12.54 11.47 5.25
N GLY A 284 13.35 11.49 4.19
CA GLY A 284 13.23 10.52 3.10
C GLY A 284 13.52 9.09 3.56
N ILE A 285 12.59 8.17 3.31
CA ILE A 285 12.74 6.75 3.65
C ILE A 285 13.63 6.06 2.61
N LEU A 286 14.85 5.73 3.01
CA LEU A 286 15.85 5.10 2.15
C LEU A 286 15.62 3.59 1.98
N ALA A 287 15.12 2.92 3.02
CA ALA A 287 14.72 1.53 2.97
C ALA A 287 13.64 1.27 4.02
N MET A 288 12.66 0.44 3.69
CA MET A 288 11.61 0.01 4.60
C MET A 288 11.25 -1.43 4.28
N VAL A 289 11.73 -2.37 5.10
CA VAL A 289 11.56 -3.80 4.87
C VAL A 289 10.70 -4.40 5.98
N SER A 290 9.78 -5.28 5.60
CA SER A 290 9.06 -6.17 6.49
C SER A 290 9.27 -7.62 6.02
N SER A 291 9.65 -8.50 6.95
CA SER A 291 9.90 -9.91 6.68
C SER A 291 9.10 -10.79 7.64
N PRO A 292 8.58 -11.94 7.17
CA PRO A 292 8.59 -12.39 5.77
C PRO A 292 7.64 -11.59 4.88
N SER A 293 7.93 -11.57 3.58
CA SER A 293 7.12 -10.93 2.54
C SER A 293 6.43 -11.96 1.65
N TYR A 294 5.69 -11.48 0.64
CA TYR A 294 4.94 -12.27 -0.31
C TYR A 294 4.96 -11.60 -1.69
N ASP A 295 4.73 -12.35 -2.76
CA ASP A 295 4.77 -11.83 -4.13
C ASP A 295 3.50 -11.02 -4.47
N PRO A 296 3.62 -9.70 -4.75
CA PRO A 296 2.48 -8.85 -5.11
C PRO A 296 1.89 -9.20 -6.48
N ASN A 297 2.67 -9.79 -7.39
CA ASN A 297 2.20 -10.14 -8.74
C ASN A 297 1.05 -11.16 -8.71
N GLN A 298 0.96 -12.00 -7.67
CA GLN A 298 -0.15 -12.93 -7.47
C GLN A 298 -1.51 -12.22 -7.34
N PHE A 299 -1.52 -10.99 -6.82
CA PHE A 299 -2.76 -10.23 -6.61
C PHE A 299 -3.22 -9.47 -7.85
N VAL A 300 -2.29 -9.03 -8.70
CA VAL A 300 -2.60 -8.29 -9.95
C VAL A 300 -3.49 -9.11 -10.89
N HIS A 301 -3.26 -10.42 -10.94
CA HIS A 301 -4.01 -11.31 -11.83
C HIS A 301 -5.25 -11.93 -11.17
N GLY A 302 -5.43 -11.71 -9.86
CA GLY A 302 -6.42 -12.41 -9.04
C GLY A 302 -5.78 -13.63 -8.38
N ILE A 303 -5.47 -13.51 -7.10
CA ILE A 303 -4.88 -14.58 -6.29
C ILE A 303 -5.87 -15.74 -6.13
N SER A 304 -5.38 -16.97 -6.19
CA SER A 304 -6.21 -18.15 -5.94
C SER A 304 -6.63 -18.23 -4.47
N SER A 305 -7.83 -18.78 -4.21
CA SER A 305 -8.32 -18.96 -2.84
C SER A 305 -7.37 -19.77 -1.96
N LYS A 306 -6.67 -20.76 -2.55
CA LYS A 306 -5.67 -21.57 -1.86
C LYS A 306 -4.46 -20.74 -1.45
N ALA A 307 -3.81 -20.05 -2.39
CA ALA A 307 -2.62 -19.23 -2.11
C ALA A 307 -2.94 -18.09 -1.12
N TYR A 308 -4.11 -17.47 -1.26
CA TYR A 308 -4.54 -16.43 -0.32
C TYR A 308 -4.79 -16.98 1.09
N SER A 309 -5.40 -18.17 1.20
CA SER A 309 -5.59 -18.86 2.48
C SER A 309 -4.27 -19.23 3.16
N GLU A 310 -3.27 -19.65 2.39
CA GLU A 310 -1.92 -19.93 2.89
C GLU A 310 -1.27 -18.67 3.50
N LEU A 311 -1.40 -17.52 2.84
CA LEU A 311 -0.90 -16.23 3.36
C LEU A 311 -1.63 -15.77 4.63
N LEU A 312 -2.95 -15.93 4.67
CA LEU A 312 -3.77 -15.56 5.83
C LEU A 312 -3.49 -16.42 7.07
N ASN A 313 -3.32 -17.73 6.87
CA ASN A 313 -3.15 -18.69 7.96
C ASN A 313 -1.68 -18.90 8.36
N ALA A 314 -0.73 -18.32 7.62
CA ALA A 314 0.68 -18.41 7.96
C ALA A 314 0.95 -17.83 9.35
N ARG A 315 1.54 -18.65 10.24
CA ARG A 315 1.97 -18.24 11.60
C ARG A 315 2.88 -17.01 11.56
N SER A 316 3.67 -16.87 10.50
CA SER A 316 4.60 -15.77 10.30
C SER A 316 3.94 -14.45 9.88
N ARG A 317 2.63 -14.43 9.58
CA ARG A 317 1.86 -13.24 9.23
C ARG A 317 2.55 -12.35 8.18
N PRO A 318 2.79 -12.84 6.96
CA PRO A 318 3.50 -12.11 5.92
C PRO A 318 2.73 -10.89 5.38
N LEU A 319 1.40 -10.86 5.54
CA LEU A 319 0.56 -9.75 5.07
C LEU A 319 0.71 -8.45 5.88
N ILE A 320 1.29 -8.53 7.09
CA ILE A 320 1.45 -7.36 7.97
C ILE A 320 2.70 -6.57 7.55
N ASN A 321 2.55 -5.27 7.36
CA ASN A 321 3.70 -4.37 7.28
C ASN A 321 4.25 -4.12 8.68
N ARG A 322 5.29 -4.87 9.07
CA ARG A 322 5.90 -4.73 10.40
C ARG A 322 6.55 -3.37 10.64
N ALA A 323 6.96 -2.67 9.59
CA ALA A 323 7.60 -1.36 9.71
C ALA A 323 6.64 -0.28 10.25
N THR A 324 5.38 -0.33 9.82
CA THR A 324 4.37 0.70 10.11
C THR A 324 3.22 0.18 11.00
N GLN A 325 3.01 -1.12 11.09
CA GLN A 325 1.91 -1.74 11.86
C GLN A 325 2.42 -2.64 12.99
N GLY A 326 3.67 -3.08 12.94
CA GLY A 326 4.27 -3.88 14.01
C GLY A 326 4.40 -3.04 15.27
N GLN A 327 3.69 -3.41 16.34
CA GLN A 327 3.74 -2.71 17.61
C GLN A 327 4.61 -3.50 18.58
N TYR A 328 5.77 -2.93 18.91
CA TYR A 328 6.76 -3.54 19.79
C TYR A 328 7.04 -2.62 20.97
N ALA A 329 7.38 -3.17 22.14
CA ALA A 329 7.93 -2.34 23.19
C ALA A 329 9.30 -1.79 22.71
N PRO A 330 9.53 -0.46 22.74
CA PRO A 330 10.80 0.11 22.31
C PRO A 330 11.99 -0.37 23.15
N ALA A 331 11.73 -0.79 24.39
CA ALA A 331 12.74 -1.22 25.35
C ALA A 331 13.88 -0.18 25.48
N SER A 332 15.10 -0.63 25.70
CA SER A 332 16.25 0.26 25.95
C SER A 332 16.62 1.22 24.80
N THR A 333 15.95 1.15 23.63
CA THR A 333 16.19 2.10 22.52
C THR A 333 15.73 3.53 22.83
N VAL A 334 14.78 3.72 23.75
CA VAL A 334 14.27 5.05 24.17
C VAL A 334 15.00 5.65 25.36
N LYS A 335 15.98 4.94 25.94
CA LYS A 335 16.80 5.45 27.04
C LYS A 335 17.51 6.77 26.72
N PRO A 336 18.03 7.01 25.49
CA PRO A 336 18.55 8.33 25.10
C PRO A 336 17.52 9.45 25.27
N HIS A 337 16.28 9.25 24.83
CA HIS A 337 15.18 10.21 25.00
C HIS A 337 14.82 10.42 26.48
N MET A 338 14.75 9.33 27.24
CA MET A 338 14.50 9.40 28.69
C MET A 338 15.60 10.18 29.42
N ALA A 339 16.87 9.94 29.09
CA ALA A 339 18.00 10.66 29.67
C ALA A 339 17.98 12.14 29.29
N LEU A 340 17.61 12.46 28.05
CA LEU A 340 17.42 13.83 27.59
C LEU A 340 16.36 14.57 28.43
N LEU A 341 15.20 13.93 28.65
CA LEU A 341 14.15 14.45 29.52
C LEU A 341 14.67 14.68 30.95
N GLY A 342 15.42 13.73 31.50
CA GLY A 342 15.96 13.84 32.85
C GLY A 342 16.90 15.05 33.03
N LEU A 343 17.71 15.35 32.02
CA LEU A 343 18.57 16.54 32.00
C LEU A 343 17.77 17.84 31.85
N GLU A 344 16.72 17.84 31.02
CA GLU A 344 15.85 19.01 30.78
C GLU A 344 14.98 19.39 31.98
N GLU A 345 14.51 18.38 32.71
CA GLU A 345 13.73 18.55 33.94
C GLU A 345 14.62 18.67 35.19
N LYS A 346 15.95 18.59 35.01
CA LYS A 346 16.96 18.62 36.08
C LYS A 346 16.72 17.57 37.17
N THR A 347 16.04 16.48 36.84
CA THR A 347 15.89 15.33 37.75
C THR A 347 17.20 14.57 37.88
N VAL A 348 18.05 14.66 36.85
CA VAL A 348 19.45 14.25 36.86
C VAL A 348 20.33 15.34 36.25
N THR A 349 21.62 15.30 36.58
CA THR A 349 22.68 16.09 35.95
C THR A 349 23.70 15.14 35.33
N PRO A 350 24.62 15.61 34.46
CA PRO A 350 25.66 14.75 33.90
C PRO A 350 26.54 14.06 34.97
N LYS A 351 26.62 14.64 36.17
CA LYS A 351 27.40 14.12 37.31
C LYS A 351 26.56 13.34 38.32
N THR A 352 25.23 13.26 38.14
CA THR A 352 24.37 12.51 39.05
C THR A 352 24.71 11.03 38.92
N ARG A 353 25.02 10.39 40.06
CA ARG A 353 25.34 8.97 40.11
C ARG A 353 24.24 8.21 40.82
N VAL A 354 23.88 7.05 40.29
CA VAL A 354 22.95 6.09 40.90
C VAL A 354 23.73 4.82 41.21
N TRP A 355 23.53 4.27 42.41
CA TRP A 355 24.08 2.97 42.78
C TRP A 355 23.18 1.86 42.24
N ASP A 356 23.72 1.01 41.39
CA ASP A 356 23.04 -0.16 40.83
C ASP A 356 23.58 -1.45 41.48
N PRO A 357 22.83 -2.08 42.41
CA PRO A 357 23.13 -3.39 42.97
C PRO A 357 22.55 -4.55 42.15
N GLY A 358 22.00 -4.30 40.95
CA GLY A 358 21.32 -5.27 40.10
C GLY A 358 19.80 -5.24 40.20
N PHE A 359 19.24 -4.34 41.01
CA PHE A 359 17.80 -4.09 41.10
C PHE A 359 17.52 -2.69 41.68
N TRP A 360 16.29 -2.23 41.48
CA TRP A 360 15.73 -1.01 42.08
C TRP A 360 14.39 -1.32 42.76
N GLN A 361 14.05 -0.59 43.82
CA GLN A 361 12.78 -0.76 44.56
C GLN A 361 12.10 0.60 44.73
N ILE A 362 10.77 0.61 44.62
CA ILE A 362 9.98 1.77 45.01
C ILE A 362 10.13 1.94 46.52
N PRO A 363 10.43 3.14 47.03
CA PRO A 363 10.53 3.37 48.47
C PRO A 363 9.28 2.88 49.21
N GLY A 364 9.47 2.01 50.21
CA GLY A 364 8.38 1.43 51.01
C GLY A 364 7.62 0.27 50.35
N VAL A 365 8.09 -0.27 49.22
CA VAL A 365 7.47 -1.41 48.53
C VAL A 365 8.49 -2.53 48.34
N GLU A 366 8.11 -3.77 48.66
CA GLU A 366 9.03 -4.93 48.59
C GLU A 366 9.41 -5.35 47.16
N ARG A 367 8.51 -5.14 46.19
CA ARG A 367 8.72 -5.55 44.79
C ARG A 367 10.00 -4.95 44.20
N LYS A 368 10.85 -5.81 43.64
CA LYS A 368 12.10 -5.44 42.96
C LYS A 368 11.93 -5.35 41.45
N TYR A 369 12.47 -4.30 40.86
CA TYR A 369 12.65 -4.15 39.42
C TYR A 369 14.10 -4.51 39.09
N ARG A 370 14.32 -5.61 38.37
CA ARG A 370 15.66 -6.15 38.13
C ARG A 370 16.36 -5.39 37.01
N ASP A 371 17.67 -5.24 37.13
CA ASP A 371 18.56 -4.83 36.04
C ASP A 371 18.95 -6.07 35.22
N TRP A 372 19.23 -5.89 33.92
CA TRP A 372 19.72 -6.98 33.08
C TRP A 372 21.04 -7.58 33.58
N LYS A 373 21.86 -6.80 34.30
CA LYS A 373 23.08 -7.27 34.96
C LYS A 373 22.78 -7.61 36.42
N ARG A 374 22.70 -8.92 36.71
CA ARG A 374 22.34 -9.47 38.03
C ARG A 374 23.11 -8.89 39.23
N TRP A 375 24.39 -8.61 39.06
CA TRP A 375 25.27 -8.10 40.11
C TRP A 375 25.41 -6.57 40.11
N GLY A 376 24.66 -5.91 39.23
CA GLY A 376 24.66 -4.47 39.07
C GLY A 376 25.89 -3.90 38.36
N HIS A 377 25.77 -2.62 38.02
CA HIS A 377 26.81 -1.81 37.40
C HIS A 377 27.64 -1.00 38.41
N GLY A 378 27.30 -1.07 39.70
CA GLY A 378 27.90 -0.20 40.72
C GLY A 378 27.43 1.24 40.56
N TRP A 379 28.31 2.21 40.79
CA TRP A 379 27.97 3.62 40.61
C TRP A 379 28.02 4.05 39.15
N VAL A 380 26.87 4.34 38.57
CA VAL A 380 26.71 4.78 37.17
C VAL A 380 26.23 6.22 37.08
N ASP A 381 26.84 7.01 36.21
CA ASP A 381 26.34 8.32 35.77
C ASP A 381 25.48 8.19 34.51
N VAL A 382 24.97 9.31 33.97
CA VAL A 382 24.11 9.28 32.78
C VAL A 382 24.80 8.66 31.55
N ASN A 383 26.10 8.92 31.36
CA ASN A 383 26.85 8.37 30.23
C ASN A 383 27.04 6.86 30.40
N GLY A 384 27.53 6.43 31.57
CA GLY A 384 27.69 5.02 31.91
C GLY A 384 26.37 4.25 31.85
N ALA A 385 25.26 4.87 32.28
CA ALA A 385 23.93 4.28 32.20
C ALA A 385 23.48 4.04 30.75
N LEU A 386 23.79 4.92 29.81
CA LEU A 386 23.49 4.73 28.39
C LEU A 386 24.42 3.69 27.74
N VAL A 387 25.73 3.80 27.96
CA VAL A 387 26.78 2.93 27.40
C VAL A 387 26.69 1.49 27.88
N HIS A 388 26.28 1.28 29.13
CA HIS A 388 26.02 -0.03 29.71
C HIS A 388 24.54 -0.40 29.75
N SER A 389 23.65 0.49 29.28
CA SER A 389 22.22 0.27 29.26
C SER A 389 21.64 -0.12 30.64
N CYS A 390 22.16 0.43 31.74
CA CYS A 390 21.72 0.12 33.11
C CYS A 390 20.25 0.51 33.31
N ASP A 391 19.38 -0.44 33.62
CA ASP A 391 17.95 -0.24 33.88
C ASP A 391 17.71 0.51 35.19
N THR A 392 18.46 0.18 36.25
CA THR A 392 18.30 0.79 37.59
C THR A 392 18.36 2.32 37.55
N TYR A 393 19.27 2.88 36.75
CA TYR A 393 19.37 4.33 36.58
C TYR A 393 18.07 4.93 35.99
N PHE A 394 17.48 4.27 34.99
CA PHE A 394 16.25 4.73 34.34
C PHE A 394 14.99 4.46 35.16
N TYR A 395 14.97 3.42 36.01
CA TYR A 395 13.91 3.21 36.99
C TYR A 395 13.85 4.36 38.01
N ASP A 396 14.99 4.71 38.60
CA ASP A 396 15.11 5.82 39.55
C ASP A 396 14.71 7.16 38.91
N MET A 397 15.20 7.42 37.70
CA MET A 397 14.89 8.64 36.96
C MET A 397 13.41 8.72 36.57
N ALA A 398 12.80 7.62 36.11
CA ALA A 398 11.39 7.59 35.75
C ALA A 398 10.49 7.79 36.96
N TYR A 399 10.83 7.20 38.10
CA TYR A 399 10.15 7.43 39.38
C TYR A 399 10.18 8.91 39.78
N LYS A 400 11.36 9.55 39.74
CA LYS A 400 11.53 10.98 40.09
C LYS A 400 10.84 11.93 39.11
N THR A 401 10.75 11.56 37.84
CA THR A 401 10.21 12.41 36.77
C THR A 401 8.68 12.32 36.70
N GLY A 402 8.12 11.13 36.87
CA GLY A 402 6.67 10.89 36.80
C GLY A 402 6.14 10.78 35.36
N ILE A 403 5.03 10.05 35.20
CA ILE A 403 4.49 9.68 33.88
C ILE A 403 4.06 10.89 33.03
N ASP A 404 3.46 11.93 33.61
CA ASP A 404 2.89 13.03 32.82
C ASP A 404 3.99 13.81 32.08
N LYS A 405 5.14 14.04 32.73
CA LYS A 405 6.31 14.66 32.09
C LYS A 405 6.90 13.75 31.03
N ILE A 406 6.96 12.44 31.30
CA ILE A 406 7.44 11.45 30.34
C ILE A 406 6.56 11.45 29.09
N SER A 407 5.24 11.27 29.23
CA SER A 407 4.32 11.21 28.09
C SER A 407 4.36 12.49 27.25
N ASN A 408 4.31 13.66 27.90
CA ASN A 408 4.27 14.95 27.19
C ASN A 408 5.57 15.24 26.43
N PHE A 409 6.71 14.82 26.97
CA PHE A 409 7.99 14.99 26.29
C PHE A 409 8.16 13.98 25.15
N MET A 410 7.80 12.72 25.37
CA MET A 410 7.94 11.67 24.35
C MET A 410 7.01 11.87 23.15
N GLN A 411 5.84 12.47 23.34
CA GLN A 411 4.94 12.86 22.24
C GLN A 411 5.61 13.84 21.26
N GLN A 412 6.50 14.73 21.73
CA GLN A 412 7.23 15.65 20.83
C GLN A 412 8.16 14.92 19.84
N PHE A 413 8.56 13.69 20.17
CA PHE A 413 9.32 12.79 19.30
C PHE A 413 8.43 11.88 18.42
N GLY A 414 7.10 12.06 18.47
CA GLY A 414 6.12 11.31 17.66
C GLY A 414 5.65 9.99 18.27
N PHE A 415 6.01 9.67 19.51
CA PHE A 415 5.52 8.45 20.17
C PHE A 415 4.03 8.54 20.51
N GLY A 416 3.26 7.52 20.12
CA GLY A 416 1.82 7.46 20.35
C GLY A 416 0.98 8.17 19.27
N GLU A 417 1.62 8.72 18.24
CA GLU A 417 0.98 9.41 17.12
C GLU A 417 1.39 8.77 15.79
N ARG A 418 0.54 8.92 14.76
CA ARG A 418 0.90 8.54 13.40
C ARG A 418 2.03 9.44 12.89
N THR A 419 3.01 8.87 12.21
CA THR A 419 4.17 9.61 11.69
C THR A 419 3.82 10.52 10.52
N GLY A 420 2.71 10.24 9.83
CA GLY A 420 2.28 10.99 8.65
C GLY A 420 2.90 10.49 7.34
N VAL A 421 3.54 9.31 7.36
CA VAL A 421 4.09 8.68 6.16
C VAL A 421 3.04 8.51 5.07
N ASP A 422 3.50 8.56 3.82
CA ASP A 422 2.74 8.38 2.59
C ASP A 422 2.32 6.92 2.33
N ILE A 423 1.82 6.26 3.38
CA ILE A 423 1.21 4.93 3.38
C ILE A 423 0.03 4.94 4.37
N PHE A 424 -1.12 4.41 3.97
CA PHE A 424 -2.31 4.37 4.83
C PHE A 424 -2.25 3.29 5.92
N GLU A 425 -1.49 2.23 5.69
CA GLU A 425 -1.33 1.08 6.59
C GLU A 425 -0.42 1.40 7.79
N GLU A 426 -0.84 2.32 8.68
CA GLU A 426 -0.05 2.78 9.83
C GLU A 426 -0.78 2.63 11.17
N SER A 427 -0.05 2.15 12.18
CA SER A 427 -0.45 2.13 13.59
C SER A 427 0.19 3.29 14.37
N ALA A 428 -0.57 3.89 15.29
CA ALA A 428 -0.06 4.97 16.15
C ALA A 428 0.81 4.47 17.34
N GLY A 429 0.91 3.16 17.55
CA GLY A 429 1.54 2.61 18.76
C GLY A 429 0.79 3.05 20.03
N ASN A 430 1.51 3.17 21.14
CA ASN A 430 0.95 3.67 22.39
C ASN A 430 2.03 4.36 23.25
N MET A 431 1.86 5.67 23.47
CA MET A 431 2.59 6.39 24.53
C MET A 431 1.67 6.48 25.75
N PRO A 432 1.87 5.64 26.79
CA PRO A 432 0.93 5.57 27.90
C PRO A 432 0.90 6.86 28.71
N SER A 433 -0.30 7.21 29.15
CA SER A 433 -0.59 8.32 30.06
C SER A 433 -1.64 7.90 31.09
N LYS A 434 -1.86 8.74 32.11
CA LYS A 434 -2.93 8.53 33.11
C LYS A 434 -4.30 8.45 32.44
N ASP A 435 -4.58 9.39 31.54
CA ASP A 435 -5.86 9.47 30.81
C ASP A 435 -6.06 8.26 29.92
N TRP A 436 -5.01 7.84 29.21
CA TRP A 436 -5.06 6.63 28.39
C TRP A 436 -5.42 5.39 29.20
N LYS A 437 -4.78 5.19 30.37
CA LYS A 437 -5.06 4.02 31.22
C LYS A 437 -6.48 4.07 31.78
N ARG A 438 -6.95 5.26 32.16
CA ARG A 438 -8.32 5.47 32.63
C ARG A 438 -9.34 5.17 31.53
N LEU A 439 -9.12 5.62 30.31
CA LEU A 439 -10.02 5.35 29.18
C LEU A 439 -10.03 3.87 28.77
N LYS A 440 -8.86 3.22 28.74
CA LYS A 440 -8.73 1.85 28.25
C LYS A 440 -9.15 0.79 29.27
N TYR A 441 -8.80 0.98 30.54
CA TYR A 441 -8.98 -0.03 31.59
C TYR A 441 -9.88 0.41 32.73
N ASN A 442 -10.37 1.66 32.73
CA ASN A 442 -11.13 2.25 33.85
C ASN A 442 -10.38 2.19 35.20
N GLN A 443 -9.04 2.20 35.16
CA GLN A 443 -8.18 2.12 36.35
C GLN A 443 -7.33 3.39 36.51
N PRO A 444 -6.97 3.77 37.75
CA PRO A 444 -5.99 4.82 37.98
C PRO A 444 -4.58 4.37 37.57
N TRP A 445 -3.70 5.36 37.39
CA TRP A 445 -2.28 5.11 37.18
C TRP A 445 -1.60 4.76 38.50
N TYR A 446 -0.88 3.63 38.54
CA TYR A 446 -0.08 3.24 39.70
C TYR A 446 1.37 3.64 39.49
N VAL A 447 2.07 3.97 40.57
CA VAL A 447 3.48 4.36 40.51
C VAL A 447 4.36 3.29 39.86
N GLY A 448 4.04 2.00 40.10
CA GLY A 448 4.73 0.87 39.46
C GLY A 448 4.63 0.84 37.94
N ASP A 449 3.56 1.39 37.35
CA ASP A 449 3.41 1.46 35.89
C ASP A 449 4.48 2.37 35.26
N THR A 450 4.87 3.44 35.97
CA THR A 450 5.89 4.40 35.51
C THR A 450 7.27 3.76 35.39
N ILE A 451 7.59 2.80 36.27
CA ILE A 451 8.94 2.22 36.35
C ILE A 451 9.27 1.46 35.07
N SER A 452 8.34 0.62 34.59
CA SER A 452 8.51 -0.11 33.33
C SER A 452 8.56 0.82 32.12
N VAL A 453 7.81 1.93 32.14
CA VAL A 453 7.87 2.95 31.07
C VAL A 453 9.26 3.58 30.99
N GLY A 454 9.96 3.74 32.12
CA GLY A 454 11.30 4.31 32.18
C GLY A 454 12.34 3.61 31.30
N ILE A 455 12.14 2.32 31.02
CA ILE A 455 13.00 1.52 30.15
C ILE A 455 12.32 1.15 28.83
N GLY A 456 11.23 1.82 28.46
CA GLY A 456 10.50 1.56 27.22
C GLY A 456 9.69 0.26 27.22
N GLN A 457 9.26 -0.22 28.39
CA GLN A 457 8.40 -1.40 28.54
C GLN A 457 7.06 -1.05 29.22
N GLY A 458 6.34 -2.07 29.68
CA GLY A 458 5.00 -1.91 30.27
C GLY A 458 3.97 -1.66 29.18
N TYR A 459 3.26 -0.54 29.27
CA TYR A 459 2.22 -0.18 28.30
C TYR A 459 2.76 0.49 27.03
N TRP A 460 4.05 0.87 26.99
CA TRP A 460 4.62 1.58 25.85
C TRP A 460 4.84 0.65 24.65
N THR A 461 4.21 0.96 23.52
CA THR A 461 4.48 0.31 22.23
C THR A 461 4.78 1.33 21.15
N THR A 462 5.64 0.96 20.20
CA THR A 462 6.02 1.79 19.06
C THR A 462 6.18 0.95 17.80
N THR A 463 6.08 1.59 16.64
CA THR A 463 6.42 0.99 15.36
C THR A 463 7.91 1.19 15.04
N PRO A 464 8.55 0.31 14.24
CA PRO A 464 9.91 0.54 13.76
C PRO A 464 10.07 1.89 13.06
N LEU A 465 9.07 2.35 12.30
CA LEU A 465 9.07 3.65 11.65
C LEU A 465 9.05 4.81 12.67
N GLN A 466 8.19 4.75 13.69
CA GLN A 466 8.19 5.74 14.78
C GLN A 466 9.55 5.78 15.49
N LEU A 467 10.15 4.62 15.75
CA LEU A 467 11.43 4.52 16.41
C LEU A 467 12.58 5.10 15.57
N ALA A 468 12.59 4.84 14.26
CA ALA A 468 13.52 5.47 13.32
C ALA A 468 13.33 6.99 13.28
N ASN A 469 12.08 7.47 13.21
CA ASN A 469 11.77 8.90 13.18
C ASN A 469 12.20 9.60 14.48
N ALA A 470 11.86 9.04 15.64
CA ALA A 470 12.28 9.57 16.94
C ALA A 470 13.81 9.62 17.09
N THR A 471 14.51 8.66 16.50
CA THR A 471 15.98 8.65 16.47
C THR A 471 16.53 9.69 15.49
N ALA A 472 15.86 9.93 14.36
CA ALA A 472 16.24 10.97 13.41
C ALA A 472 16.13 12.38 14.03
N ILE A 473 15.07 12.62 14.80
CA ILE A 473 14.90 13.86 15.56
C ILE A 473 16.04 14.03 16.57
N MET A 474 16.47 12.96 17.24
CA MET A 474 17.60 12.99 18.17
C MET A 474 18.94 13.27 17.47
N ALA A 475 19.19 12.58 16.36
CA ALA A 475 20.40 12.75 15.56
C ALA A 475 20.52 14.18 15.01
N ASN A 476 19.40 14.77 14.59
CA ASN A 476 19.32 16.15 14.09
C ASN A 476 19.00 17.20 15.16
N LYS A 477 19.24 16.90 16.45
CA LYS A 477 19.16 17.87 17.54
C LYS A 477 17.82 18.62 17.61
N GLY A 478 16.73 17.91 17.35
CA GLY A 478 15.36 18.40 17.47
C GLY A 478 14.69 18.80 16.17
N GLU A 479 15.38 18.87 15.03
CA GLU A 479 14.73 19.11 13.73
C GLU A 479 13.79 17.95 13.38
N ARG A 480 12.61 18.29 12.84
CA ARG A 480 11.51 17.35 12.61
C ARG A 480 11.03 17.41 11.17
N PHE A 481 11.03 16.26 10.52
CA PHE A 481 10.51 16.07 9.18
C PHE A 481 9.48 14.94 9.19
N VAL A 482 8.45 15.06 8.35
CA VAL A 482 7.50 13.97 8.15
C VAL A 482 8.21 12.89 7.30
N PRO A 483 8.28 11.63 7.77
CA PRO A 483 8.86 10.55 6.97
C PRO A 483 8.10 10.38 5.66
N HIS A 484 8.79 10.32 4.53
CA HIS A 484 8.14 10.25 3.22
C HIS A 484 8.90 9.35 2.23
N LEU A 485 8.16 8.71 1.33
CA LEU A 485 8.67 7.90 0.22
C LEU A 485 8.69 8.70 -1.07
N LEU A 486 7.77 9.63 -1.34
CA LEU A 486 7.75 10.39 -2.58
C LEU A 486 8.85 11.46 -2.61
N LYS A 487 9.78 11.33 -3.56
CA LYS A 487 10.85 12.32 -3.79
C LYS A 487 10.45 13.36 -4.81
N SER A 488 9.88 12.92 -5.93
CA SER A 488 9.58 13.79 -7.06
C SER A 488 8.57 13.13 -8.00
N ILE A 489 7.84 13.94 -8.74
CA ILE A 489 6.87 13.51 -9.74
C ILE A 489 7.35 13.97 -11.12
N LYS A 490 7.12 13.18 -12.16
CA LYS A 490 7.42 13.54 -13.55
C LYS A 490 6.13 13.64 -14.35
N ASN A 491 5.87 14.84 -14.86
CA ASN A 491 4.77 15.12 -15.79
C ASN A 491 5.36 15.34 -17.18
N ASP A 492 4.99 14.50 -18.14
CA ASP A 492 5.43 14.50 -19.55
C ASP A 492 6.97 14.56 -19.73
N THR A 493 7.55 15.74 -19.57
CA THR A 493 8.97 16.06 -19.77
C THR A 493 9.67 16.65 -18.54
N VAL A 494 8.94 17.17 -17.55
CA VAL A 494 9.53 17.88 -16.40
C VAL A 494 9.43 17.03 -15.14
N LYS A 495 10.56 16.87 -14.46
CA LYS A 495 10.66 16.26 -13.13
C LYS A 495 10.61 17.37 -12.09
N VAL A 496 9.65 17.30 -11.16
CA VAL A 496 9.42 18.28 -10.10
C VAL A 496 9.60 17.59 -8.75
N ASP A 497 10.51 18.11 -7.94
CA ASP A 497 10.72 17.61 -6.58
C ASP A 497 9.55 17.98 -5.67
N THR A 498 9.15 17.04 -4.82
CA THR A 498 8.07 17.22 -3.86
C THR A 498 8.60 18.05 -2.68
N PRO A 499 7.83 19.03 -2.17
CA PRO A 499 8.26 19.80 -1.01
C PRO A 499 8.42 18.89 0.21
N VAL A 500 9.47 19.14 0.99
CA VAL A 500 9.73 18.43 2.24
C VAL A 500 8.87 19.04 3.35
N ASP A 501 8.01 18.21 3.96
CA ASP A 501 7.16 18.63 5.07
C ASP A 501 7.96 18.71 6.38
N LYS A 502 8.24 19.95 6.80
CA LYS A 502 8.95 20.26 8.05
C LYS A 502 7.96 20.59 9.17
N MET A 503 8.14 19.95 10.32
CA MET A 503 7.36 20.25 11.53
C MET A 503 8.11 21.20 12.46
N ALA A 504 7.40 21.76 13.44
CA ALA A 504 8.02 22.57 14.50
C ALA A 504 9.06 21.71 15.27
N PRO A 505 10.32 22.19 15.42
CA PRO A 505 11.39 21.42 16.04
C PRO A 505 11.18 21.24 17.55
N VAL A 506 11.80 20.19 18.11
CA VAL A 506 11.91 20.01 19.56
C VAL A 506 12.97 20.97 20.09
N VAL A 507 12.56 21.96 20.86
CA VAL A 507 13.47 22.95 21.45
C VAL A 507 13.73 22.59 22.91
N LEU A 508 15.01 22.40 23.23
CA LEU A 508 15.46 22.15 24.59
C LEU A 508 15.74 23.46 25.33
N LYS A 509 15.52 23.46 26.64
CA LYS A 509 15.95 24.53 27.56
C LYS A 509 17.47 24.66 27.56
N ASN A 510 18.20 23.54 27.46
CA ASN A 510 19.66 23.54 27.33
C ASN A 510 20.10 22.75 26.08
N PRO A 511 20.47 23.42 24.98
CA PRO A 511 20.92 22.77 23.76
C PRO A 511 22.13 21.84 23.93
N HIS A 512 22.97 22.05 24.95
CA HIS A 512 24.12 21.17 25.22
C HIS A 512 23.69 19.74 25.59
N ASN A 513 22.46 19.54 26.07
CA ASN A 513 21.94 18.22 26.39
C ASN A 513 21.87 17.29 25.16
N TRP A 514 21.66 17.84 23.94
CA TRP A 514 21.76 17.05 22.71
C TRP A 514 23.14 16.40 22.54
N GLN A 515 24.20 17.18 22.81
CA GLN A 515 25.56 16.71 22.66
C GLN A 515 25.88 15.60 23.67
N ILE A 516 25.50 15.77 24.94
CA ILE A 516 25.72 14.77 26.00
C ILE A 516 25.10 13.42 25.61
N ILE A 517 23.86 13.42 25.13
CA ILE A 517 23.16 12.19 24.77
C ILE A 517 23.73 11.56 23.49
N ASN A 518 24.04 12.37 22.48
CA ASN A 518 24.61 11.87 21.22
C ASN A 518 26.04 11.32 21.42
N GLU A 519 26.86 11.93 22.28
CA GLU A 519 28.17 11.40 22.67
C GLU A 519 28.04 10.05 23.37
N ALA A 520 27.08 9.90 24.28
CA ALA A 520 26.83 8.61 24.94
C ALA A 520 26.38 7.52 23.96
N MET A 521 25.59 7.87 22.94
CA MET A 521 25.23 6.93 21.86
C MET A 521 26.44 6.57 20.97
N ARG A 522 27.34 7.52 20.70
CA ARG A 522 28.62 7.26 20.02
C ARG A 522 29.48 6.30 20.82
N ASP A 523 29.66 6.55 22.11
CA ASP A 523 30.45 5.71 23.01
C ASP A 523 29.85 4.29 23.10
N THR A 524 28.51 4.19 23.07
CA THR A 524 27.80 2.90 22.99
C THR A 524 28.15 2.11 21.72
N ALA A 525 28.22 2.80 20.56
CA ALA A 525 28.56 2.19 19.28
C ALA A 525 30.02 1.68 19.25
N HIS A 526 30.95 2.53 19.70
CA HIS A 526 32.39 2.30 19.65
C HIS A 526 32.93 1.45 20.79
N LYS A 527 32.13 1.15 21.81
CA LYS A 527 32.48 0.13 22.82
C LYS A 527 32.50 -1.29 22.25
N SER A 528 31.80 -1.56 21.15
CA SER A 528 31.61 -2.95 20.71
C SER A 528 31.47 -3.15 19.19
N ARG A 529 30.58 -2.42 18.52
CA ARG A 529 30.09 -2.81 17.17
C ARG A 529 30.73 -2.01 16.03
N PHE A 530 31.17 -0.80 16.31
CA PHE A 530 31.68 0.16 15.32
C PHE A 530 33.14 0.56 15.55
N VAL A 531 33.89 -0.19 16.37
CA VAL A 531 35.30 0.08 16.76
C VAL A 531 36.21 0.27 15.53
N ASP A 532 35.97 -0.52 14.48
CA ASP A 532 36.77 -0.62 13.26
C ASP A 532 36.03 -0.09 12.02
N ALA A 533 34.93 0.65 12.20
CA ALA A 533 34.19 1.22 11.09
C ALA A 533 34.96 2.38 10.45
N GLY A 534 34.94 2.48 9.12
CA GLY A 534 35.54 3.60 8.38
C GLY A 534 34.81 4.95 8.55
N TYR A 535 33.87 5.03 9.48
CA TYR A 535 33.05 6.19 9.81
C TYR A 535 32.64 6.15 11.28
N THR A 536 32.36 7.30 11.88
CA THR A 536 31.87 7.37 13.26
C THR A 536 30.37 7.08 13.28
N ALA A 537 29.94 6.07 14.03
CA ALA A 537 28.51 5.79 14.27
C ALA A 537 28.09 6.13 15.71
N ALA A 538 26.79 6.26 15.90
CA ALA A 538 26.13 6.30 17.21
C ALA A 538 24.99 5.29 17.24
N MET A 539 24.77 4.63 18.38
CA MET A 539 23.74 3.58 18.47
C MET A 539 23.17 3.41 19.87
N LYS A 540 22.02 2.74 19.94
CA LYS A 540 21.46 2.16 21.17
C LYS A 540 20.75 0.85 20.89
N THR A 541 21.10 -0.18 21.66
CA THR A 541 20.44 -1.49 21.61
C THR A 541 19.22 -1.55 22.55
N GLY A 542 18.26 -2.40 22.20
CA GLY A 542 17.09 -2.76 22.98
C GLY A 542 16.82 -4.26 22.94
N THR A 543 16.28 -4.79 24.04
CA THR A 543 15.76 -6.16 24.12
C THR A 543 14.40 -6.06 24.77
N ALA A 544 13.34 -6.41 24.03
CA ALA A 544 11.96 -6.26 24.49
C ALA A 544 11.40 -7.62 24.90
N GLN A 545 10.99 -7.75 26.15
CA GLN A 545 10.43 -8.98 26.69
C GLN A 545 9.06 -9.25 26.09
N VAL A 546 8.85 -10.49 25.60
CA VAL A 546 7.58 -10.93 25.00
C VAL A 546 6.65 -11.54 26.05
N PHE A 547 7.21 -12.06 27.15
CA PHE A 547 6.45 -12.58 28.28
C PHE A 547 7.18 -12.32 29.60
N SER A 548 6.43 -12.25 30.71
CA SER A 548 7.00 -12.14 32.05
C SER A 548 7.38 -13.52 32.59
N VAL A 549 8.66 -13.71 32.93
CA VAL A 549 9.12 -14.89 33.68
C VAL A 549 8.70 -14.76 35.16
N ALA A 550 8.25 -15.85 35.78
CA ALA A 550 7.91 -15.88 37.20
C ALA A 550 9.14 -15.54 38.09
N GLU A 551 8.91 -15.08 39.32
CA GLU A 551 9.96 -14.55 40.21
C GLU A 551 11.12 -15.53 40.48
N ASP A 552 10.83 -16.84 40.38
CA ASP A 552 11.70 -17.96 40.70
C ASP A 552 12.28 -18.69 39.47
N GLU A 553 11.91 -18.31 38.25
CA GLU A 553 12.35 -18.98 37.03
C GLU A 553 13.47 -18.22 36.29
N LYS A 554 14.37 -19.00 35.66
CA LYS A 554 15.48 -18.48 34.86
C LYS A 554 14.99 -18.21 33.45
N TYR A 555 15.28 -17.02 32.92
CA TYR A 555 15.19 -16.78 31.48
C TYR A 555 16.36 -17.50 30.79
N ASP A 556 16.06 -18.60 30.12
CA ASP A 556 17.02 -19.36 29.33
C ASP A 556 16.57 -19.38 27.86
N ALA A 557 17.20 -18.53 27.05
CA ALA A 557 16.84 -18.39 25.63
C ALA A 557 17.04 -19.68 24.82
N GLU A 558 17.88 -20.61 25.30
CA GLU A 558 18.11 -21.91 24.64
C GLU A 558 16.98 -22.92 24.92
N ASN A 559 16.30 -22.80 26.07
CA ASN A 559 15.25 -23.71 26.53
C ASN A 559 13.82 -23.18 26.37
N ILE A 560 13.65 -21.98 25.80
CA ILE A 560 12.34 -21.37 25.55
C ILE A 560 12.00 -21.44 24.06
N ASP A 561 10.75 -21.81 23.75
CA ASP A 561 10.22 -21.82 22.39
C ASP A 561 10.48 -20.48 21.69
N GLU A 562 10.88 -20.52 20.41
CA GLU A 562 11.28 -19.32 19.65
C GLU A 562 10.27 -18.18 19.80
N HIS A 563 8.96 -18.45 19.67
CA HIS A 563 7.91 -17.43 19.76
C HIS A 563 7.78 -16.69 21.10
N LEU A 564 8.43 -17.18 22.16
CA LEU A 564 8.49 -16.58 23.48
C LEU A 564 9.81 -15.82 23.73
N ARG A 565 10.82 -15.96 22.86
CA ARG A 565 12.07 -15.21 22.98
C ARG A 565 11.84 -13.71 22.83
N ASP A 566 12.74 -12.93 23.40
CA ASP A 566 12.67 -11.46 23.37
C ASP A 566 12.83 -10.93 21.94
N ASN A 567 12.29 -9.75 21.67
CA ASN A 567 12.56 -9.05 20.42
C ASN A 567 13.89 -8.32 20.54
N ALA A 568 14.71 -8.43 19.50
CA ALA A 568 15.98 -7.74 19.38
C ALA A 568 15.78 -6.42 18.65
N LEU A 569 16.10 -5.29 19.31
CA LEU A 569 15.97 -3.95 18.75
C LEU A 569 17.33 -3.25 18.70
N ILE A 570 17.52 -2.40 17.71
CA ILE A 570 18.61 -1.43 17.69
C ILE A 570 18.19 -0.19 16.91
N VAL A 571 18.63 0.97 17.40
CA VAL A 571 18.64 2.22 16.65
C VAL A 571 20.08 2.66 16.45
N ALA A 572 20.40 3.19 15.28
CA ALA A 572 21.74 3.68 14.97
C ALA A 572 21.70 4.79 13.94
N TYR A 573 22.72 5.65 13.91
CA TYR A 573 22.89 6.63 12.86
C TYR A 573 24.36 6.86 12.53
N ALA A 574 24.61 7.31 11.31
CA ALA A 574 25.94 7.63 10.82
C ALA A 574 25.89 8.71 9.70
N PRO A 575 26.99 9.46 9.50
CA PRO A 575 28.08 9.62 10.45
C PRO A 575 27.62 10.42 11.68
N TYR A 576 28.31 10.28 12.81
CA TYR A 576 27.97 10.96 14.07
C TYR A 576 27.99 12.49 13.93
N GLU A 577 28.96 13.02 13.19
CA GLU A 577 29.23 14.45 13.07
C GLU A 577 28.18 15.16 12.20
N ALA A 578 27.69 14.49 11.16
CA ALA A 578 26.71 15.01 10.21
C ALA A 578 25.80 13.87 9.70
N PRO A 579 24.78 13.45 10.49
CA PRO A 579 23.97 12.28 10.19
C PRO A 579 23.35 12.31 8.79
N ARG A 580 23.52 11.21 8.04
CA ARG A 580 22.98 11.01 6.68
C ARG A 580 22.04 9.81 6.58
N ILE A 581 22.08 8.93 7.56
CA ILE A 581 21.21 7.76 7.66
C ILE A 581 20.96 7.44 9.13
N VAL A 582 19.70 7.14 9.43
CA VAL A 582 19.22 6.64 10.71
C VAL A 582 18.53 5.31 10.46
N LEU A 583 18.82 4.31 11.27
CA LEU A 583 18.27 2.97 11.19
C LEU A 583 17.47 2.65 12.46
N ALA A 584 16.34 1.97 12.29
CA ALA A 584 15.72 1.16 13.32
C ALA A 584 15.57 -0.28 12.79
N VAL A 585 16.07 -1.24 13.56
CA VAL A 585 15.97 -2.66 13.25
C VAL A 585 15.24 -3.36 14.38
N VAL A 586 14.24 -4.16 14.04
CA VAL A 586 13.49 -5.00 14.96
C VAL A 586 13.49 -6.42 14.41
N LEU A 587 14.01 -7.37 15.19
CA LEU A 587 13.91 -8.80 14.90
C LEU A 587 13.01 -9.42 15.96
N GLU A 588 11.88 -9.98 15.52
CA GLU A 588 10.95 -10.67 16.41
C GLU A 588 11.63 -11.93 16.95
N ASN A 589 11.49 -12.16 18.25
CA ASN A 589 11.87 -13.44 18.85
C ASN A 589 13.34 -13.86 18.64
N ALA A 590 14.22 -12.90 18.38
CA ALA A 590 15.64 -13.15 18.14
C ALA A 590 16.50 -13.07 19.42
N GLY A 591 15.90 -12.79 20.58
CA GLY A 591 16.63 -12.64 21.84
C GLY A 591 17.40 -11.31 21.91
N TRP A 592 18.67 -11.37 22.28
CA TRP A 592 19.43 -10.17 22.64
C TRP A 592 19.73 -9.23 21.46
N GLY A 593 19.33 -7.96 21.60
CA GLY A 593 19.45 -6.90 20.58
C GLY A 593 20.87 -6.71 20.03
N GLY A 594 21.85 -6.69 20.92
CA GLY A 594 23.25 -6.43 20.56
C GLY A 594 23.88 -7.54 19.71
N ALA A 595 23.53 -8.80 19.93
CA ALA A 595 24.08 -9.95 19.20
C ALA A 595 23.38 -10.15 17.85
N ASN A 596 22.08 -9.90 17.77
CA ASN A 596 21.28 -10.24 16.60
C ASN A 596 20.98 -9.05 15.69
N ALA A 597 20.53 -7.93 16.26
CA ALA A 597 20.20 -6.73 15.49
C ALA A 597 21.43 -5.85 15.24
N GLY A 598 22.41 -5.88 16.15
CA GLY A 598 23.69 -5.16 16.01
C GLY A 598 24.47 -5.43 14.72
N PRO A 599 24.74 -6.70 14.35
CA PRO A 599 25.40 -7.02 13.08
C PRO A 599 24.62 -6.56 11.85
N VAL A 600 23.28 -6.64 11.90
CA VAL A 600 22.40 -6.18 10.81
C VAL A 600 22.53 -4.68 10.61
N ALA A 601 22.49 -3.90 11.70
CA ALA A 601 22.67 -2.45 11.63
C ALA A 601 24.07 -2.05 11.11
N ARG A 602 25.13 -2.72 11.58
CA ARG A 602 26.50 -2.49 11.08
C ARG A 602 26.60 -2.73 9.58
N ALA A 603 26.14 -3.90 9.12
CA ALA A 603 26.22 -4.27 7.70
C ALA A 603 25.43 -3.33 6.77
N LEU A 604 24.34 -2.72 7.25
CA LEU A 604 23.57 -1.72 6.49
C LEU A 604 24.22 -0.35 6.47
N LEU A 605 24.76 0.09 7.61
CA LEU A 605 25.50 1.33 7.65
C LEU A 605 26.77 1.23 6.80
N ASP A 606 27.47 0.09 6.82
CA ASP A 606 28.62 -0.15 5.93
C ASP A 606 28.19 -0.08 4.47
N GLU A 607 27.09 -0.75 4.09
CA GLU A 607 26.55 -0.72 2.73
C GLU A 607 26.23 0.70 2.26
N TYR A 608 25.69 1.57 3.12
CA TYR A 608 25.34 2.94 2.73
C TYR A 608 26.54 3.88 2.77
N MET A 609 27.37 3.80 3.81
CA MET A 609 28.46 4.75 4.08
C MET A 609 29.71 4.48 3.25
N LEU A 610 29.96 3.23 2.87
CA LEU A 610 31.18 2.82 2.17
C LEU A 610 30.95 2.54 0.68
N ARG A 611 29.70 2.62 0.19
CA ARG A 611 29.35 2.30 -1.21
C ARG A 611 30.16 3.08 -2.24
N ASP A 612 30.35 4.37 -2.01
CA ASP A 612 31.08 5.25 -2.93
C ASP A 612 32.60 5.03 -2.87
N ASN A 613 33.08 4.29 -1.86
CA ASN A 613 34.50 3.95 -1.65
C ASN A 613 34.82 2.49 -2.00
N LEU A 614 33.82 1.67 -2.35
CA LEU A 614 34.02 0.32 -2.84
C LEU A 614 34.23 0.37 -4.36
N PRO A 615 35.30 -0.23 -4.90
CA PRO A 615 35.46 -0.31 -6.35
C PRO A 615 34.23 -0.99 -6.93
N LEU A 616 33.57 -0.31 -7.87
CA LEU A 616 32.43 -0.85 -8.60
C LEU A 616 32.84 -2.21 -9.16
N GLU A 617 32.29 -3.30 -8.61
CA GLU A 617 32.27 -4.56 -9.34
C GLU A 617 31.54 -4.28 -10.64
N THR A 618 32.29 -4.32 -11.74
CA THR A 618 31.80 -4.11 -13.09
C THR A 618 30.56 -4.96 -13.29
N ALA A 619 29.41 -4.32 -13.43
CA ALA A 619 28.19 -4.99 -13.87
C ALA A 619 28.51 -5.72 -15.17
N GLY A 620 28.50 -7.06 -15.10
CA GLY A 620 28.72 -7.91 -16.26
C GLY A 620 27.77 -7.48 -17.37
N SER A 621 28.34 -7.14 -18.53
CA SER A 621 27.59 -6.88 -19.75
C SER A 621 26.65 -8.05 -20.02
N PRO A 622 25.38 -7.82 -20.38
CA PRO A 622 24.52 -8.91 -20.82
C PRO A 622 25.12 -9.48 -22.10
N HIS A 623 25.54 -10.75 -22.04
CA HIS A 623 25.98 -11.52 -23.19
C HIS A 623 24.88 -11.46 -24.26
N ASN A 624 25.26 -10.83 -25.37
CA ASN A 624 24.50 -10.79 -26.59
C ASN A 624 24.82 -12.09 -27.34
N GLU A 625 24.02 -13.13 -27.15
CA GLU A 625 24.09 -14.33 -27.97
C GLU A 625 22.75 -14.54 -28.69
N ARG A 626 22.77 -14.21 -29.99
CA ARG A 626 22.01 -14.88 -31.06
C ARG A 626 23.04 -15.27 -32.11
N PRO A 627 22.84 -16.40 -32.83
CA PRO A 627 21.75 -16.54 -33.80
C PRO A 627 20.50 -17.24 -33.28
#